data_AF-A0A3N5F7F3-F1
#
_entry.id   AF-A0A3N5F7F3-F1
#
_cell.length_a   1.000
_cell.length_b   1.000
_cell.length_c   1.000
_cell.angle_alpha   90.00
_cell.angle_beta   90.00
_cell.angle_gamma   90.00
#
_symmetry.space_group_name_H-M   'P 1'
#
loop_
_entity.id
_entity.type
_entity.pdbx_description
1 polymer ?
#
loop_
_entity_poly.entity_id
_entity_poly.type
_entity_poly.pdbx_seq_one_letter_code
_entity_poly.pdbx_strand_id
1 'polypeptide(L)' 'MTSAEPVKFIFICPNHNKVFELADFTVLDNRGIITDESGNKSLDAKVALNEPCPFCGEKHVYNAGELSCPFKS' A
#
# COMPACT_ATOMS: atom_id res chain seq x y z
N MET A 1 -18.53 21.47 -8.99
CA MET A 1 -18.51 20.17 -8.29
C MET A 1 -17.17 19.55 -8.62
N THR A 2 -16.19 19.67 -7.71
CA THR A 2 -14.82 19.22 -7.96
C THR A 2 -14.77 17.71 -7.71
N SER A 3 -14.83 16.91 -8.76
CA SER A 3 -14.59 15.47 -8.68
C SER A 3 -13.10 15.24 -8.45
N ALA A 4 -12.68 15.17 -7.19
CA ALA A 4 -11.37 14.64 -6.85
C ALA A 4 -11.47 13.12 -6.99
N GLU A 5 -10.89 12.57 -8.06
CA GLU A 5 -10.78 11.12 -8.21
C GLU A 5 -9.89 10.59 -7.07
N PRO A 6 -10.33 9.54 -6.35
CA PRO A 6 -9.56 9.03 -5.23
C PRO A 6 -8.27 8.39 -5.75
N VAL A 7 -7.12 8.79 -5.19
CA VAL A 7 -5.81 8.25 -5.56
C VAL A 7 -5.79 6.75 -5.27
N LYS A 8 -5.65 5.95 -6.33
CA LYS A 8 -5.54 4.50 -6.22
C LYS A 8 -4.08 4.12 -6.04
N PHE A 9 -3.82 3.26 -5.08
CA PHE A 9 -2.51 2.65 -4.87
C PHE A 9 -2.50 1.25 -5.46
N ILE A 10 -1.32 0.83 -5.90
CA ILE A 10 -1.09 -0.49 -6.48
C ILE A 10 -0.73 -1.45 -5.35
N PHE A 11 -1.53 -2.50 -5.21
CA PHE A 11 -1.34 -3.57 -4.25
C PHE A 11 -1.10 -4.90 -4.97
N ILE A 12 -0.41 -5.81 -4.29
CA ILE A 12 -0.15 -7.16 -4.79
C ILE A 12 -0.78 -8.15 -3.81
N CYS A 13 -1.62 -9.05 -4.28
CA CYS A 13 -2.17 -10.11 -3.46
C CYS A 13 -1.06 -11.12 -3.14
N PRO A 14 -0.66 -11.33 -1.88
CA PRO A 14 0.41 -12.26 -1.52
C PRO A 14 0.07 -13.72 -1.85
N ASN A 15 -1.22 -14.08 -1.87
CA ASN A 15 -1.66 -15.46 -2.13
C ASN A 15 -1.61 -15.86 -3.60
N HIS A 16 -1.99 -14.94 -4.49
CA HIS A 16 -2.09 -15.21 -5.94
C HIS A 16 -1.03 -14.47 -6.77
N ASN A 17 -0.21 -13.63 -6.13
CA ASN A 17 0.76 -12.74 -6.76
C ASN A 17 0.15 -11.90 -7.91
N LYS A 18 -1.11 -11.47 -7.72
CA LYS A 18 -1.90 -10.67 -8.66
C LYS A 18 -1.90 -9.21 -8.23
N VAL A 19 -1.74 -8.31 -9.19
CA VAL A 19 -1.74 -6.87 -8.97
C VAL A 19 -3.17 -6.32 -9.07
N PHE A 20 -3.54 -5.40 -8.18
CA PHE A 20 -4.80 -4.66 -8.22
C PHE A 20 -4.62 -3.25 -7.70
N GLU A 21 -5.56 -2.38 -8.03
CA GLU A 21 -5.58 -0.99 -7.62
C GLU A 21 -6.71 -0.76 -6.62
N LEU A 22 -6.40 -0.12 -5.48
CA LEU A 22 -7.40 0.23 -4.48
C LEU A 22 -7.15 1.63 -3.93
N ALA A 23 -8.20 2.39 -3.71
CA ALA A 23 -8.12 3.68 -3.01
C ALA A 23 -8.57 3.60 -1.54
N ASP A 24 -9.32 2.55 -1.18
CA ASP A 24 -9.92 2.41 0.16
C ASP A 24 -9.00 1.61 1.10
N PHE A 25 -8.06 2.32 1.72
CA PHE A 25 -7.15 1.76 2.70
C PHE A 25 -6.99 2.70 3.89
N THR A 26 -6.66 2.13 5.05
CA THR A 26 -6.41 2.86 6.28
C THR A 26 -4.96 2.70 6.68
N VAL A 27 -4.27 3.81 6.99
CA VAL A 27 -2.94 3.76 7.60
C VAL A 27 -3.10 3.37 9.07
N LEU A 28 -2.63 2.18 9.43
CA LEU A 28 -2.71 1.65 10.80
C LEU A 28 -1.58 2.18 11.69
N ASP A 29 -0.39 2.34 11.13
CA ASP A 29 0.78 2.79 11.87
C ASP A 29 1.67 3.61 10.92
N ASN A 30 2.25 4.71 11.41
CA ASN A 30 3.20 5.51 10.64
C ASN A 30 4.32 5.97 11.55
N ARG A 31 5.45 5.27 11.45
CA ARG A 31 6.66 5.50 12.24
C ARG A 31 7.66 6.40 11.51
N GLY A 32 7.28 6.94 10.36
CA GLY A 32 8.12 7.81 9.54
C GLY A 32 9.16 7.05 8.73
N ILE A 33 10.25 7.72 8.39
CA ILE A 33 11.31 7.14 7.57
C ILE A 33 12.29 6.40 8.48
N ILE A 34 12.43 5.09 8.27
CA ILE A 34 13.50 4.29 8.85
C ILE A 34 14.65 4.21 7.85
N THR A 35 15.87 4.16 8.39
CA THR A 35 17.07 3.88 7.60
C THR A 35 17.54 2.49 7.95
N ASP A 36 17.67 1.61 6.97
CA ASP A 36 18.20 0.27 7.19
C ASP A 36 19.73 0.29 7.39
N GLU A 37 20.31 -0.86 7.75
CA GLU A 37 21.75 -1.01 7.99
C GLU A 37 22.61 -0.76 6.72
N SER A 38 22.00 -0.79 5.54
CA SER A 38 22.63 -0.48 4.26
C SER A 38 22.51 1.01 3.88
N GLY A 39 21.84 1.82 4.70
CA GLY A 39 21.62 3.24 4.46
C GLY A 39 20.39 3.55 3.60
N ASN A 40 19.58 2.55 3.23
CA ASN A 40 18.37 2.80 2.44
C ASN A 40 17.28 3.37 3.34
N LYS A 41 16.57 4.36 2.82
CA LYS A 41 15.46 5.02 3.51
C LYS A 41 14.14 4.44 3.04
N SER A 42 13.38 3.88 3.97
CA SER A 42 12.06 3.30 3.72
C SER A 42 11.02 3.94 4.64
N LEU A 43 9.81 4.11 4.14
CA LEU A 43 8.69 4.57 4.96
C LEU A 43 8.17 3.40 5.80
N ASP A 44 8.39 3.44 7.11
CA ASP A 44 7.87 2.47 8.06
C ASP A 44 6.43 2.84 8.43
N ALA A 45 5.53 2.63 7.49
CA ALA A 45 4.11 2.77 7.72
C ALA A 45 3.39 1.48 7.33
N LYS A 46 2.32 1.14 8.03
CA LYS A 46 1.45 0.00 7.74
C LYS A 46 0.12 0.50 7.23
N VAL A 47 -0.34 -0.08 6.14
CA VAL A 47 -1.67 0.20 5.57
C VAL A 47 -2.48 -1.09 5.50
N ALA A 48 -3.73 -1.03 5.93
CA ALA A 48 -4.68 -2.12 5.82
C ALA A 48 -5.71 -1.81 4.76
N LEU A 49 -6.05 -2.79 3.92
CA LEU A 49 -7.19 -2.66 3.03
C LEU A 49 -8.48 -2.69 3.85
N ASN A 50 -9.36 -1.73 3.60
CA ASN A 50 -10.67 -1.70 4.23
C ASN A 50 -11.59 -2.77 3.61
N GLU A 51 -11.44 -2.99 2.30
CA GLU A 51 -12.11 -4.03 1.53
C GLU A 51 -11.28 -5.33 1.43
N PRO A 52 -11.93 -6.50 1.33
CA PRO A 52 -11.24 -7.76 1.05
C PRO A 52 -10.58 -7.74 -0.32
N CYS A 53 -9.43 -8.40 -0.44
CA CYS A 53 -8.74 -8.55 -1.70
C CYS A 53 -9.65 -9.21 -2.75
N PRO A 54 -9.79 -8.66 -3.96
CA PRO A 54 -10.68 -9.20 -4.99
C PRO A 54 -10.25 -10.57 -5.52
N PHE A 55 -9.01 -11.01 -5.22
CA PHE A 55 -8.46 -12.28 -5.70
C PHE A 55 -8.59 -13.42 -4.68
N CYS A 56 -8.26 -13.17 -3.41
CA CYS A 56 -8.31 -14.20 -2.37
C CYS A 56 -9.42 -14.01 -1.32
N GLY A 57 -10.06 -12.84 -1.29
CA GLY A 57 -11.10 -12.51 -0.31
C GLY A 57 -10.59 -12.10 1.08
N GLU A 58 -9.27 -12.10 1.33
CA GLU A 58 -8.69 -11.72 2.62
C GLU A 58 -8.40 -10.23 2.72
N LYS A 59 -8.44 -9.67 3.94
CA LYS A 59 -8.01 -8.29 4.20
C LYS A 59 -6.51 -8.27 4.49
N HIS A 60 -5.75 -7.71 3.56
CA HIS A 60 -4.29 -7.64 3.68
C HIS A 60 -3.82 -6.36 4.39
N VAL A 61 -2.70 -6.50 5.10
CA VAL A 61 -1.93 -5.37 5.65
C VAL A 61 -0.59 -5.34 4.93
N TYR A 62 -0.22 -4.18 4.43
CA TYR A 62 1.00 -3.93 3.67
C TYR A 62 1.89 -2.94 4.39
N ASN A 63 3.21 -3.09 4.30
CA ASN A 63 4.12 -2.01 4.65
C ASN A 63 4.18 -1.03 3.47
N ALA A 64 3.98 0.26 3.73
CA ALA A 64 4.04 1.31 2.73
C ALA A 64 5.40 1.39 2.04
N GLY A 65 6.49 1.03 2.73
CA GLY A 65 7.82 0.91 2.13
C GLY A 65 7.96 -0.20 1.08
N GLU A 66 7.07 -1.20 1.10
CA GLU A 66 7.02 -2.29 0.10
C GLU A 66 6.04 -1.98 -1.05
N LEU A 67 5.21 -0.94 -0.89
CA LEU A 67 4.30 -0.50 -1.93
C LEU A 67 5.07 0.22 -3.03
N SER A 68 4.87 -0.22 -4.26
CA SER A 68 5.44 0.44 -5.41
C SER A 68 4.72 1.77 -5.65
N CYS A 69 5.44 2.89 -5.53
CA CYS A 69 4.89 4.20 -5.87
C CYS A 69 4.55 4.23 -7.37
N PRO A 70 3.29 4.54 -7.76
CA PRO A 70 2.89 4.62 -9.17
C PRO A 70 3.51 5.82 -9.91
N PHE A 71 4.13 6.76 -9.19
CA PHE A 71 4.82 7.94 -9.74
C PHE A 71 6.34 7.79 -9.77
N LYS A 72 6.87 6.65 -10.23
CA LYS A 72 8.31 6.58 -10.56
C LYS A 72 8.57 7.44 -11.81
N SER A 73 9.12 8.62 -11.60
CA SER A 73 9.77 9.48 -12.61
C SER A 73 11.21 9.02 -12.87
#